data_AF-A0A957XWB1-F1
#
_entry.id   AF-A0A957XWB1-F1
#
_cell.length_a   1.000
_cell.length_b   1.000
_cell.length_c   1.000
_cell.angle_alpha   90.00
_cell.angle_beta   90.00
_cell.angle_gamma   90.00
#
_symmetry.space_group_name_H-M   'P 1'
#
loop_
_entity.id
_entity.type
_entity.pdbx_description
1 polymer ?
#
loop_
_entity_poly.entity_id
_entity_poly.type
_entity_poly.pdbx_seq_one_letter_code
_entity_poly.pdbx_strand_id
1 'polypeptide(L)'
;IPTDQEDDYLLVAQSTDQNGGASQLVRAYTVPGPADLVVPAITLTSPAPGEIVTSPDATTTIMVTGQATDDSGQVSVVVNGQVVTPTATGEFSVPVEVVQGINIISAVAQDAAGNVAFSPVIRVTVTPERIFRLAVSQGTAALGQPVAYTYLLSATAALSDVTITDLLPTEFFTNPVASTNTGEVTINDLSVTWTGDVIPDTPAVIVVETVPVATGTVSNTATALWGYGLTEESNEAVVEVGSAVTCELYPIALRDTSLSGIEPGTEVVNILNGGEPGNRGWLTWAGSTSSTTLANSLQQPGDSNTYVNPDNPADHLLSVGDWVKGVPGVNNSSAVRRAMDDLVGVPIVVPVWDQTSGEGSGARYRVAGYAEVAITSFSLPHGRVSAIYRGMVNCVQ
;
A
#
# COMPACT_ATOMS: atom_id res chain seq x y z
N ILE A 1 20.01 -74.33 -30.94
CA ILE A 1 19.87 -74.77 -29.54
C ILE A 1 18.94 -73.75 -28.92
N PRO A 2 17.64 -74.05 -28.78
CA PRO A 2 16.74 -73.25 -27.98
C PRO A 2 16.58 -73.96 -26.64
N THR A 3 17.20 -73.41 -25.59
CA THR A 3 16.84 -73.73 -24.21
C THR A 3 16.15 -72.50 -23.65
N ASP A 4 14.98 -72.68 -23.02
CA ASP A 4 14.17 -71.59 -22.47
C ASP A 4 14.72 -71.09 -21.12
N GLN A 5 15.88 -71.59 -20.70
CA GLN A 5 16.52 -71.27 -19.42
C GLN A 5 17.71 -70.35 -19.62
N GLU A 6 17.73 -69.26 -18.87
CA GLU A 6 18.77 -68.24 -18.85
C GLU A 6 19.97 -68.76 -18.07
N ASP A 7 21.08 -69.04 -18.75
CA ASP A 7 22.34 -69.47 -18.12
C ASP A 7 23.52 -69.33 -19.09
N ASP A 8 24.74 -69.49 -18.57
CA ASP A 8 25.97 -69.65 -19.34
C ASP A 8 26.16 -71.11 -19.74
N TYR A 9 26.14 -71.37 -21.05
CA TYR A 9 26.26 -72.72 -21.60
C TYR A 9 27.61 -72.96 -22.28
N LEU A 10 28.10 -74.19 -22.17
CA LEU A 10 29.20 -74.69 -23.00
C LEU A 10 28.64 -75.59 -24.10
N LEU A 11 28.79 -75.16 -25.34
CA LEU A 11 28.52 -75.99 -26.51
C LEU A 11 29.69 -76.93 -26.73
N VAL A 12 29.47 -78.20 -26.43
CA VAL A 12 30.45 -79.26 -26.58
C VAL A 12 30.11 -80.09 -27.82
N ALA A 13 30.95 -79.99 -28.85
CA ALA A 13 30.91 -80.89 -30.00
C ALA A 13 32.03 -81.94 -29.84
N GLN A 14 31.66 -83.22 -29.85
CA GLN A 14 32.62 -84.33 -29.83
C GLN A 14 32.51 -85.12 -31.13
N SER A 15 33.64 -85.52 -31.69
CA SER A 15 33.71 -86.49 -32.76
C SER A 15 34.64 -87.63 -32.35
N THR A 16 34.31 -88.85 -32.79
CA THR A 16 35.17 -90.01 -32.64
C THR A 16 35.29 -90.70 -33.97
N ASP A 17 36.51 -90.96 -34.42
CA ASP A 17 36.76 -91.63 -35.69
C ASP A 17 36.57 -93.16 -35.56
N GLN A 18 36.59 -93.84 -36.71
CA GLN A 18 36.42 -95.29 -36.80
C GLN A 18 37.51 -96.12 -36.10
N ASN A 19 38.62 -95.48 -35.69
CA ASN A 19 39.73 -96.10 -34.97
C ASN A 19 39.68 -95.81 -33.47
N GLY A 20 38.64 -95.11 -32.99
CA GLY A 20 38.44 -94.75 -31.58
C GLY A 20 39.14 -93.46 -31.14
N GLY A 21 39.74 -92.70 -32.07
CA GLY A 21 40.33 -91.39 -31.76
C GLY A 21 39.24 -90.34 -31.59
N ALA A 22 39.21 -89.64 -30.44
CA ALA A 22 38.20 -88.63 -30.14
C ALA A 22 38.78 -87.21 -30.14
N SER A 23 37.99 -86.24 -30.61
CA SER A 23 38.28 -84.80 -30.56
C SER A 23 37.09 -84.03 -30.00
N GLN A 24 37.36 -82.94 -29.30
CA GLN A 24 36.35 -82.09 -28.67
C GLN A 24 36.57 -80.63 -29.04
N LEU A 25 35.49 -79.96 -29.44
CA LEU A 25 35.41 -78.50 -29.56
C LEU A 25 34.43 -77.99 -28.50
N VAL A 26 34.88 -77.01 -27.71
CA VAL A 26 34.06 -76.34 -26.70
C VAL A 26 33.95 -74.87 -27.07
N ARG A 27 32.72 -74.34 -27.08
CA ARG A 27 32.45 -72.91 -27.29
C ARG A 27 31.48 -72.40 -26.22
N ALA A 28 31.83 -71.30 -25.56
CA ALA A 28 30.91 -70.64 -24.65
C ALA A 28 29.76 -69.98 -25.42
N TYR A 29 28.56 -70.04 -24.87
CA TYR A 29 27.34 -69.45 -25.40
C TYR A 29 26.45 -69.02 -24.24
N THR A 30 26.07 -67.75 -24.20
CA THR A 30 25.11 -67.23 -23.21
C THR A 30 23.75 -67.08 -23.86
N VAL A 31 22.70 -67.58 -23.21
CA VAL A 31 21.31 -67.24 -23.57
C VAL A 31 20.96 -66.00 -22.77
N PRO A 32 20.90 -64.79 -23.37
CA PRO A 32 20.48 -63.62 -22.62
C PRO A 32 19.04 -63.80 -22.14
N GLY A 33 18.75 -63.33 -20.93
CA GLY A 33 17.39 -63.23 -20.42
C GLY A 33 16.50 -62.35 -21.31
N PRO A 34 15.17 -62.40 -21.12
CA PRO A 34 14.26 -61.49 -21.80
C PRO A 34 14.70 -60.07 -21.49
N ALA A 35 14.71 -59.22 -22.52
CA ALA A 35 14.95 -57.80 -22.32
C ALA A 35 13.93 -57.26 -21.31
N ASP A 36 14.40 -56.47 -20.35
CA ASP A 36 13.48 -55.73 -19.49
C ASP A 36 12.74 -54.68 -20.33
N LEU A 37 11.42 -54.75 -20.30
CA LEU A 37 10.50 -53.86 -21.02
C LEU A 37 9.59 -53.09 -20.05
N VAL A 38 9.80 -53.23 -18.74
CA VAL A 38 9.03 -52.52 -17.72
C VAL A 38 9.60 -51.11 -17.62
N VAL A 39 8.73 -50.11 -17.67
CA VAL A 39 9.16 -48.72 -17.50
C VAL A 39 9.30 -48.38 -16.02
N PRO A 40 10.26 -47.51 -15.64
CA PRO A 40 10.40 -47.07 -14.26
C PRO A 40 9.16 -46.28 -13.79
N ALA A 41 8.88 -46.29 -12.49
CA ALA A 41 7.92 -45.39 -11.89
C ALA A 41 8.57 -44.04 -11.56
N ILE A 42 7.89 -42.93 -11.80
CA ILE A 42 8.35 -41.58 -11.44
C ILE A 42 7.19 -40.70 -10.98
N THR A 43 7.38 -39.99 -9.87
CA THR A 43 6.44 -39.01 -9.33
C THR A 43 7.18 -37.81 -8.78
N LEU A 44 6.68 -36.60 -9.06
CA LEU A 44 7.13 -35.36 -8.42
C LEU A 44 6.27 -35.07 -7.19
N THR A 45 6.91 -34.73 -6.08
CA THR A 45 6.27 -34.38 -4.80
C THR A 45 6.34 -32.88 -4.49
N SER A 46 7.32 -32.18 -5.05
CA SER A 46 7.46 -30.72 -5.00
C SER A 46 8.06 -30.22 -6.31
N PRO A 47 7.65 -29.07 -6.84
CA PRO A 47 6.58 -28.17 -6.36
C PRO A 47 5.18 -28.77 -6.50
N ALA A 48 4.19 -28.20 -5.82
CA ALA A 48 2.80 -28.59 -6.01
C ALA A 48 2.26 -28.10 -7.37
N PRO A 49 1.31 -28.82 -8.02
CA PRO A 49 0.65 -28.33 -9.23
C PRO A 49 0.02 -26.94 -9.03
N GLY A 50 0.48 -25.94 -9.79
CA GLY A 50 -0.05 -24.58 -9.72
C GLY A 50 0.57 -23.71 -8.62
N GLU A 51 1.67 -24.15 -7.99
CA GLU A 51 2.38 -23.40 -6.96
C GLU A 51 2.77 -21.98 -7.44
N ILE A 52 2.55 -21.00 -6.57
CA ILE A 52 2.93 -19.60 -6.78
C ILE A 52 4.08 -19.28 -5.83
N VAL A 53 5.18 -18.79 -6.38
CA VAL A 53 6.38 -18.39 -5.64
C VAL A 53 6.58 -16.90 -5.82
N THR A 54 6.73 -16.15 -4.72
CA THR A 54 7.03 -14.72 -4.79
C THR A 54 8.53 -14.48 -4.62
N SER A 55 9.13 -13.65 -5.48
CA SER A 55 10.56 -13.34 -5.45
C SER A 55 10.80 -11.88 -5.82
N PRO A 56 11.67 -11.14 -5.09
CA PRO A 56 12.07 -9.80 -5.49
C PRO A 56 12.90 -9.83 -6.78
N ASP A 57 13.70 -10.88 -6.97
CA ASP A 57 14.62 -11.04 -8.08
C ASP A 57 13.97 -11.68 -9.31
N ALA A 58 14.52 -11.38 -10.50
CA ALA A 58 14.06 -11.91 -11.78
C ALA A 58 14.21 -13.44 -11.92
N THR A 59 15.14 -14.03 -11.15
CA THR A 59 15.31 -15.47 -11.01
C THR A 59 15.30 -15.87 -9.54
N THR A 60 14.84 -17.08 -9.25
CA THR A 60 14.95 -17.71 -7.93
C THR A 60 15.15 -19.21 -8.10
N THR A 61 15.46 -19.92 -7.02
CA THR A 61 15.67 -21.37 -7.04
C THR A 61 14.58 -22.06 -6.23
N ILE A 62 13.92 -23.04 -6.83
CA ILE A 62 12.97 -23.91 -6.15
C ILE A 62 13.56 -25.31 -5.97
N MET A 63 13.18 -25.99 -4.89
CA MET A 63 13.55 -27.39 -4.69
C MET A 63 12.52 -28.30 -5.34
N VAL A 64 12.96 -29.04 -6.37
CA VAL A 64 12.17 -30.10 -6.99
C VAL A 64 12.49 -31.41 -6.29
N THR A 65 11.47 -32.07 -5.76
CA THR A 65 11.61 -33.36 -5.09
C THR A 65 10.69 -34.39 -5.71
N GLY A 66 11.06 -35.65 -5.62
CA GLY A 66 10.25 -36.74 -6.13
C GLY A 66 10.77 -38.11 -5.76
N GLN A 67 10.11 -39.11 -6.32
CA GLN A 67 10.47 -40.52 -6.20
C GLN A 67 10.55 -41.14 -7.59
N ALA A 68 11.58 -41.94 -7.84
CA ALA A 68 11.75 -42.72 -9.04
C ALA A 68 12.32 -44.11 -8.69
N THR A 69 11.64 -45.17 -9.11
CA THR A 69 11.99 -46.56 -8.77
C THR A 69 11.78 -47.48 -9.95
N ASP A 70 12.58 -48.54 -10.02
CA ASP A 70 12.39 -49.62 -10.96
C ASP A 70 12.75 -50.96 -10.29
N ASP A 71 12.06 -52.04 -10.66
CA ASP A 71 12.29 -53.38 -10.10
C ASP A 71 13.65 -53.95 -10.52
N SER A 72 14.23 -53.48 -11.64
CA SER A 72 15.56 -53.84 -12.13
C SER A 72 16.71 -53.13 -11.40
N GLY A 73 16.41 -52.10 -10.59
CA GLY A 73 17.37 -51.45 -9.70
C GLY A 73 17.44 -49.93 -9.83
N GLN A 74 18.67 -49.38 -9.84
CA GLN A 74 18.87 -47.93 -9.79
C GLN A 74 18.46 -47.26 -11.10
N VAL A 75 17.67 -46.20 -10.99
CA VAL A 75 17.23 -45.36 -12.11
C VAL A 75 18.05 -44.07 -12.20
N SER A 76 18.19 -43.53 -13.39
CA SER A 76 18.70 -42.17 -13.64
C SER A 76 17.53 -41.22 -13.84
N VAL A 77 17.54 -40.05 -13.20
CA VAL A 77 16.48 -39.04 -13.36
C VAL A 77 17.06 -37.78 -13.98
N VAL A 78 16.32 -37.17 -14.90
CA VAL A 78 16.63 -35.85 -15.47
C VAL A 78 15.48 -34.90 -15.14
N VAL A 79 15.78 -33.82 -14.40
CA VAL A 79 14.80 -32.77 -14.03
C VAL A 79 15.19 -31.49 -14.75
N ASN A 80 14.34 -30.99 -15.65
CA ASN A 80 14.63 -29.78 -16.45
C ASN A 80 16.05 -29.74 -17.07
N GLY A 81 16.55 -30.90 -17.52
CA GLY A 81 17.87 -31.04 -18.14
C GLY A 81 19.03 -31.32 -17.15
N GLN A 82 18.78 -31.29 -15.83
CA GLN A 82 19.77 -31.65 -14.82
C GLN A 82 19.66 -33.12 -14.45
N VAL A 83 20.78 -33.86 -14.56
CA VAL A 83 20.85 -35.26 -14.14
C VAL A 83 20.93 -35.33 -12.61
N VAL A 84 20.04 -36.09 -11.99
CA VAL A 84 20.01 -36.39 -10.56
C VAL A 84 19.96 -37.89 -10.36
N THR A 85 20.77 -38.39 -9.44
CA THR A 85 20.76 -39.80 -9.03
C THR A 85 19.89 -39.93 -7.78
N PRO A 86 18.77 -40.66 -7.84
CA PRO A 86 17.97 -40.94 -6.66
C PRO A 86 18.73 -41.76 -5.62
N THR A 87 18.29 -41.66 -4.37
CA THR A 87 18.76 -42.51 -3.27
C THR A 87 18.43 -43.99 -3.54
N ALA A 88 18.95 -44.89 -2.70
CA ALA A 88 18.62 -46.31 -2.79
C ALA A 88 17.11 -46.62 -2.62
N THR A 89 16.36 -45.71 -2.00
CA THR A 89 14.90 -45.80 -1.85
C THR A 89 14.13 -45.04 -2.95
N GLY A 90 14.84 -44.52 -3.96
CA GLY A 90 14.27 -43.83 -5.11
C GLY A 90 13.97 -42.35 -4.89
N GLU A 91 14.28 -41.77 -3.73
CA GLU A 91 14.04 -40.34 -3.47
C GLU A 91 15.07 -39.47 -4.18
N PHE A 92 14.65 -38.33 -4.75
CA PHE A 92 15.57 -37.34 -5.30
C PHE A 92 15.17 -35.92 -4.90
N SER A 93 16.16 -35.03 -4.90
CA SER A 93 16.00 -33.61 -4.61
C SER A 93 17.03 -32.82 -5.41
N VAL A 94 16.57 -31.82 -6.14
CA VAL A 94 17.42 -31.00 -7.00
C VAL A 94 16.95 -29.54 -7.02
N PRO A 95 17.86 -28.56 -6.84
CA PRO A 95 17.54 -27.15 -7.01
C PRO A 95 17.37 -26.82 -8.50
N VAL A 96 16.24 -26.23 -8.86
CA VAL A 96 15.95 -25.75 -10.22
C VAL A 96 15.80 -24.24 -10.20
N GLU A 97 16.61 -23.55 -11.00
CA GLU A 97 16.47 -22.11 -11.24
C GLU A 97 15.22 -21.87 -12.10
N VAL A 98 14.39 -20.93 -11.66
CA VAL A 98 13.15 -20.50 -12.30
C VAL A 98 13.15 -18.99 -12.46
N VAL A 99 12.54 -18.51 -13.54
CA VAL A 99 12.43 -17.08 -13.86
C VAL A 99 11.07 -16.55 -13.42
N GLN A 100 10.93 -15.23 -13.20
CA GLN A 100 9.60 -14.64 -13.05
C GLN A 100 8.70 -14.94 -14.26
N GLY A 101 7.43 -15.24 -13.98
CA GLY A 101 6.46 -15.74 -14.94
C GLY A 101 6.18 -17.23 -14.81
N ILE A 102 5.69 -17.83 -15.88
CA ILE A 102 5.28 -19.24 -15.91
C ILE A 102 6.49 -20.13 -16.22
N ASN A 103 6.79 -21.05 -15.30
CA ASN A 103 7.80 -22.09 -15.46
C ASN A 103 7.14 -23.46 -15.56
N ILE A 104 7.76 -24.34 -16.33
CA ILE A 104 7.33 -25.73 -16.52
C ILE A 104 8.43 -26.62 -15.91
N ILE A 105 8.02 -27.47 -14.98
CA ILE A 105 8.86 -28.48 -14.36
C ILE A 105 8.44 -29.85 -14.88
N SER A 106 9.40 -30.63 -15.36
CA SER A 106 9.19 -32.01 -15.77
C SER A 106 10.40 -32.85 -15.41
N ALA A 107 10.16 -34.14 -15.17
CA ALA A 107 11.19 -35.10 -14.90
C ALA A 107 11.03 -36.35 -15.76
N VAL A 108 12.16 -36.96 -16.09
CA VAL A 108 12.26 -38.19 -16.88
C VAL A 108 13.07 -39.20 -16.08
N ALA A 109 12.56 -40.41 -15.90
CA ALA A 109 13.32 -41.54 -15.33
C ALA A 109 13.71 -42.51 -16.45
N GLN A 110 14.94 -43.01 -16.39
CA GLN A 110 15.46 -44.07 -17.26
C GLN A 110 16.08 -45.18 -16.42
N ASP A 111 15.73 -46.44 -16.72
CA ASP A 111 16.33 -47.62 -16.10
C ASP A 111 17.64 -48.06 -16.78
N ALA A 112 18.23 -49.17 -16.32
CA ALA A 112 19.47 -49.71 -16.88
C ALA A 112 19.29 -50.40 -18.25
N ALA A 113 18.07 -50.83 -18.58
CA ALA A 113 17.72 -51.46 -19.85
C ALA A 113 17.39 -50.43 -20.95
N GLY A 114 17.21 -49.18 -20.57
CA GLY A 114 16.90 -48.05 -21.45
C GLY A 114 15.42 -47.70 -21.54
N ASN A 115 14.54 -48.30 -20.74
CA ASN A 115 13.13 -47.91 -20.70
C ASN A 115 12.98 -46.55 -19.99
N VAL A 116 11.98 -45.77 -20.42
CA VAL A 116 11.82 -44.36 -20.01
C VAL A 116 10.40 -44.08 -19.54
N ALA A 117 10.27 -43.31 -18.47
CA ALA A 117 8.99 -42.77 -17.98
C ALA A 117 9.08 -41.26 -17.74
N PHE A 118 7.92 -40.58 -17.86
CA PHE A 118 7.80 -39.13 -17.71
C PHE A 118 6.90 -38.80 -16.53
N SER A 119 7.28 -37.80 -15.73
CA SER A 119 6.39 -37.21 -14.75
C SER A 119 5.29 -36.39 -15.45
N PRO A 120 4.15 -36.15 -14.77
CA PRO A 120 3.28 -35.04 -15.15
C PRO A 120 4.07 -33.72 -15.18
N VAL A 121 3.67 -32.83 -16.07
CA VAL A 121 4.21 -31.46 -16.12
C VAL A 121 3.61 -30.66 -14.98
N ILE A 122 4.47 -30.00 -14.20
CA ILE A 122 4.08 -29.11 -13.12
C ILE A 122 4.30 -27.66 -13.56
N ARG A 123 3.23 -26.85 -13.51
CA ARG A 123 3.30 -25.41 -13.73
C ARG A 123 3.60 -24.72 -12.41
N VAL A 124 4.64 -23.89 -12.40
CA VAL A 124 5.00 -22.99 -11.29
C VAL A 124 4.91 -21.56 -11.79
N THR A 125 4.25 -20.69 -11.06
CA THR A 125 4.20 -19.26 -11.39
C THR A 125 5.06 -18.50 -10.40
N VAL A 126 6.12 -17.85 -10.89
CA VAL A 126 6.95 -16.98 -10.06
C VAL A 126 6.49 -15.54 -10.26
N THR A 127 6.14 -14.84 -9.18
CA THR A 127 5.64 -13.46 -9.23
C THR A 127 6.65 -12.51 -8.60
N PRO A 128 6.79 -11.28 -9.11
CA PRO A 128 7.56 -10.26 -8.41
C PRO A 128 6.96 -9.97 -7.03
N GLU A 129 7.79 -9.51 -6.11
CA GLU A 129 7.31 -8.83 -4.91
C GLU A 129 6.55 -7.57 -5.32
N ARG A 130 5.45 -7.29 -4.63
CA ARG A 130 4.56 -6.19 -4.97
C ARG A 130 3.89 -5.61 -3.73
N ILE A 131 3.44 -4.37 -3.87
CA ILE A 131 2.73 -3.63 -2.86
C ILE A 131 1.44 -3.12 -3.49
N PHE A 132 0.33 -3.35 -2.80
CA PHE A 132 -0.92 -2.61 -3.00
C PHE A 132 -1.31 -1.93 -1.69
N ARG A 133 -1.49 -0.61 -1.72
CA ARG A 133 -1.94 0.17 -0.56
C ARG A 133 -3.02 1.16 -0.96
N LEU A 134 -4.01 1.29 -0.09
CA LEU A 134 -5.02 2.33 -0.14
C LEU A 134 -4.81 3.24 1.08
N ALA A 135 -4.59 4.53 0.84
CA ALA A 135 -4.42 5.53 1.88
C ALA A 135 -5.48 6.63 1.73
N VAL A 136 -5.79 7.30 2.83
CA VAL A 136 -6.64 8.49 2.84
C VAL A 136 -5.80 9.71 3.20
N SER A 137 -6.09 10.87 2.61
CA SER A 137 -5.38 12.12 2.88
C SER A 137 -5.46 12.55 4.34
N GLN A 138 -6.53 12.15 5.04
CA GLN A 138 -6.82 12.50 6.43
C GLN A 138 -7.73 11.45 7.08
N GLY A 139 -7.45 11.11 8.35
CA GLY A 139 -8.26 10.15 9.12
C GLY A 139 -9.58 10.72 9.66
N THR A 140 -9.78 12.04 9.56
CA THR A 140 -11.00 12.74 9.99
C THR A 140 -11.35 13.83 8.98
N ALA A 141 -12.63 14.01 8.65
CA ALA A 141 -13.12 15.06 7.75
C ALA A 141 -14.47 15.62 8.23
N ALA A 142 -14.83 16.83 7.79
CA ALA A 142 -16.21 17.32 7.93
C ALA A 142 -17.04 17.03 6.68
N LEU A 143 -18.35 16.95 6.86
CA LEU A 143 -19.30 16.91 5.76
C LEU A 143 -19.05 18.09 4.80
N GLY A 144 -18.93 17.81 3.51
CA GLY A 144 -18.60 18.81 2.49
C GLY A 144 -17.10 19.12 2.31
N GLN A 145 -16.20 18.63 3.18
CA GLN A 145 -14.76 18.80 3.00
C GLN A 145 -14.19 17.71 2.08
N PRO A 146 -13.47 18.05 0.99
CA PRO A 146 -12.87 17.05 0.11
C PRO A 146 -11.91 16.11 0.85
N VAL A 147 -11.97 14.83 0.50
CA VAL A 147 -11.08 13.76 0.96
C VAL A 147 -10.46 13.12 -0.28
N ALA A 148 -9.18 12.76 -0.20
CA ALA A 148 -8.49 12.06 -1.29
C ALA A 148 -8.13 10.64 -0.87
N TYR A 149 -8.49 9.65 -1.70
CA TYR A 149 -7.98 8.29 -1.62
C TYR A 149 -6.79 8.12 -2.56
N THR A 150 -5.68 7.60 -2.04
CA THR A 150 -4.46 7.34 -2.81
C THR A 150 -4.24 5.84 -2.91
N TYR A 151 -4.25 5.31 -4.12
CA TYR A 151 -3.95 3.94 -4.45
C TYR A 151 -2.49 3.90 -4.90
N LEU A 152 -1.67 3.14 -4.19
CA LEU A 152 -0.25 2.98 -4.46
C LEU A 152 0.03 1.54 -4.87
N LEU A 153 0.60 1.39 -6.07
CA LEU A 153 1.09 0.11 -6.58
C LEU A 153 2.58 0.20 -6.86
N SER A 154 3.32 -0.81 -6.43
CA SER A 154 4.71 -1.01 -6.84
C SER A 154 5.01 -2.49 -6.98
N ALA A 155 5.98 -2.82 -7.82
CA ALA A 155 6.47 -4.18 -7.99
C ALA A 155 7.99 -4.17 -8.25
N THR A 156 8.68 -5.26 -7.89
CA THR A 156 10.13 -5.40 -8.16
C THR A 156 10.44 -5.79 -9.60
N ALA A 157 9.43 -6.16 -10.39
CA ALA A 157 9.51 -6.34 -11.83
C ALA A 157 8.28 -5.77 -12.54
N ALA A 158 8.38 -5.63 -13.87
CA ALA A 158 7.28 -5.10 -14.66
C ALA A 158 6.08 -6.06 -14.67
N LEU A 159 4.91 -5.53 -14.32
CA LEU A 159 3.62 -6.19 -14.43
C LEU A 159 2.77 -5.39 -15.41
N SER A 160 2.26 -6.07 -16.44
CA SER A 160 1.42 -5.45 -17.46
C SER A 160 -0.05 -5.74 -17.24
N ASP A 161 -0.90 -4.87 -17.79
CA ASP A 161 -2.35 -4.99 -17.75
C ASP A 161 -2.92 -5.12 -16.32
N VAL A 162 -2.28 -4.45 -15.36
CA VAL A 162 -2.77 -4.40 -13.98
C VAL A 162 -4.05 -3.58 -13.95
N THR A 163 -5.07 -4.11 -13.30
CA THR A 163 -6.36 -3.43 -13.13
C THR A 163 -6.65 -3.21 -11.66
N ILE A 164 -7.07 -2.02 -11.27
CA ILE A 164 -7.70 -1.76 -9.97
C ILE A 164 -9.19 -1.56 -10.19
N THR A 165 -9.98 -2.14 -9.30
CA THR A 165 -11.40 -1.84 -9.16
C THR A 165 -11.70 -1.49 -7.71
N ASP A 166 -12.40 -0.38 -7.51
CA ASP A 166 -12.90 0.07 -6.21
C ASP A 166 -14.31 0.63 -6.39
N LEU A 167 -15.20 0.38 -5.43
CA LEU A 167 -16.54 0.95 -5.37
C LEU A 167 -16.63 1.81 -4.12
N LEU A 168 -16.58 3.14 -4.30
CA LEU A 168 -16.67 4.06 -3.18
C LEU A 168 -18.04 3.93 -2.47
N PRO A 169 -18.09 4.00 -1.13
CA PRO A 169 -19.34 3.89 -0.36
C PRO A 169 -20.40 4.91 -0.79
N THR A 170 -21.47 4.43 -1.44
CA THR A 170 -22.50 5.28 -2.08
C THR A 170 -23.33 6.12 -1.12
N GLU A 171 -23.41 5.72 0.14
CA GLU A 171 -24.10 6.48 1.19
C GLU A 171 -23.29 7.70 1.66
N PHE A 172 -21.99 7.71 1.40
CA PHE A 172 -21.07 8.70 1.93
C PHE A 172 -20.49 9.63 0.88
N PHE A 173 -20.37 9.23 -0.39
CA PHE A 173 -19.62 9.99 -1.38
C PHE A 173 -20.44 10.36 -2.62
N THR A 174 -20.06 11.47 -3.25
CA THR A 174 -20.63 11.94 -4.51
C THR A 174 -19.54 12.52 -5.41
N ASN A 175 -19.78 12.50 -6.73
CA ASN A 175 -18.98 13.17 -7.77
C ASN A 175 -17.45 13.01 -7.61
N PRO A 176 -16.92 11.79 -7.48
CA PRO A 176 -15.48 11.61 -7.37
C PRO A 176 -14.77 12.05 -8.65
N VAL A 177 -13.56 12.56 -8.49
CA VAL A 177 -12.66 12.93 -9.58
C VAL A 177 -11.35 12.19 -9.39
N ALA A 178 -10.86 11.54 -10.44
CA ALA A 178 -9.62 10.77 -10.38
C ALA A 178 -8.52 11.42 -11.21
N SER A 179 -7.29 11.20 -10.76
CA SER A 179 -6.07 11.46 -11.50
C SER A 179 -5.08 10.32 -11.28
N THR A 180 -4.13 10.17 -12.20
CA THR A 180 -3.06 9.18 -12.06
C THR A 180 -1.78 9.65 -12.74
N ASN A 181 -0.63 9.20 -12.25
CA ASN A 181 0.67 9.49 -12.87
C ASN A 181 1.00 8.54 -14.03
N THR A 182 0.39 7.36 -14.09
CA THR A 182 0.61 6.34 -15.12
C THR A 182 -0.69 5.61 -15.44
N GLY A 183 -0.76 4.94 -16.60
CA GLY A 183 -1.97 4.23 -17.00
C GLY A 183 -3.17 5.17 -17.22
N GLU A 184 -4.37 4.60 -17.13
CA GLU A 184 -5.63 5.30 -17.33
C GLU A 184 -6.57 5.01 -16.17
N VAL A 185 -7.16 6.07 -15.60
CA VAL A 185 -8.20 5.97 -14.57
C VAL A 185 -9.53 6.45 -15.14
N THR A 186 -10.57 5.68 -14.88
CA THR A 186 -11.94 5.99 -15.24
C THR A 186 -12.82 5.92 -14.00
N ILE A 187 -13.83 6.79 -13.96
CA ILE A 187 -14.88 6.79 -12.94
C ILE A 187 -16.19 6.59 -13.66
N ASN A 188 -16.95 5.59 -13.25
CA ASN A 188 -18.33 5.40 -13.65
C ASN A 188 -19.21 5.43 -12.39
N ASP A 189 -19.93 6.54 -12.20
CA ASP A 189 -20.59 6.91 -10.95
C ASP A 189 -19.62 6.95 -9.76
N LEU A 190 -19.58 5.87 -8.97
CA LEU A 190 -18.71 5.70 -7.81
C LEU A 190 -17.75 4.50 -7.96
N SER A 191 -17.79 3.83 -9.11
CA SER A 191 -16.85 2.78 -9.48
C SER A 191 -15.60 3.42 -10.04
N VAL A 192 -14.49 3.25 -9.34
CA VAL A 192 -13.15 3.62 -9.81
C VAL A 192 -12.55 2.41 -10.51
N THR A 193 -12.06 2.62 -11.73
CA THR A 193 -11.30 1.60 -12.45
C THR A 193 -10.03 2.21 -13.01
N TRP A 194 -8.90 1.66 -12.64
CA TRP A 194 -7.60 2.02 -13.22
C TRP A 194 -7.02 0.83 -13.96
N THR A 195 -6.40 1.08 -15.11
CA THR A 195 -5.68 0.08 -15.89
C THR A 195 -4.33 0.62 -16.32
N GLY A 196 -3.27 -0.17 -16.16
CA GLY A 196 -1.95 0.21 -16.64
C GLY A 196 -0.85 -0.77 -16.27
N ASP A 197 0.37 -0.40 -16.64
CA ASP A 197 1.57 -1.14 -16.29
C ASP A 197 2.15 -0.64 -14.96
N VAL A 198 2.63 -1.57 -14.14
CA VAL A 198 3.41 -1.28 -12.93
C VAL A 198 4.84 -1.70 -13.19
N ILE A 199 5.74 -0.73 -13.32
CA ILE A 199 7.16 -0.97 -13.62
C ILE A 199 8.02 -0.72 -12.37
N PRO A 200 9.20 -1.38 -12.27
CA PRO A 200 10.12 -1.18 -11.16
C PRO A 200 10.51 0.29 -11.00
N ASP A 201 10.69 0.70 -9.75
CA ASP A 201 11.14 2.05 -9.34
C ASP A 201 10.23 3.22 -9.77
N THR A 202 9.10 2.95 -10.44
CA THR A 202 8.11 3.97 -10.83
C THR A 202 6.72 3.51 -10.36
N PRO A 203 6.38 3.78 -9.08
CA PRO A 203 5.10 3.35 -8.55
C PRO A 203 3.94 4.00 -9.31
N ALA A 204 2.90 3.22 -9.56
CA ALA A 204 1.63 3.76 -10.05
C ALA A 204 0.88 4.36 -8.85
N VAL A 205 0.46 5.61 -9.01
CA VAL A 205 -0.25 6.40 -8.02
C VAL A 205 -1.54 6.89 -8.65
N ILE A 206 -2.65 6.49 -8.06
CA ILE A 206 -3.98 6.96 -8.43
C ILE A 206 -4.49 7.78 -7.25
N VAL A 207 -5.00 8.97 -7.52
CA VAL A 207 -5.61 9.83 -6.50
C VAL A 207 -7.06 10.06 -6.90
N VAL A 208 -7.98 9.70 -6.01
CA VAL A 208 -9.41 9.90 -6.17
C VAL A 208 -9.89 10.88 -5.10
N GLU A 209 -10.25 12.08 -5.52
CA GLU A 209 -10.84 13.11 -4.68
C GLU A 209 -12.36 12.96 -4.66
N THR A 210 -12.97 13.06 -3.49
CA THR A 210 -14.42 12.99 -3.32
C THR A 210 -14.87 13.83 -2.11
N VAL A 211 -16.17 14.10 -2.02
CA VAL A 211 -16.75 14.91 -0.96
C VAL A 211 -17.74 14.08 -0.14
N PRO A 212 -17.56 13.97 1.19
CA PRO A 212 -18.52 13.31 2.06
C PRO A 212 -19.87 14.04 2.11
N VAL A 213 -20.97 13.30 1.97
CA VAL A 213 -22.35 13.79 2.03
C VAL A 213 -23.13 13.30 3.26
N ALA A 214 -22.54 12.40 4.06
CA ALA A 214 -23.11 11.88 5.29
C ALA A 214 -22.04 11.78 6.38
N THR A 215 -22.46 11.89 7.63
CA THR A 215 -21.59 11.73 8.80
C THR A 215 -21.48 10.27 9.22
N GLY A 216 -20.33 9.86 9.74
CA GLY A 216 -20.07 8.51 10.26
C GLY A 216 -18.65 8.05 9.93
N THR A 217 -18.33 6.85 10.38
CA THR A 217 -17.09 6.16 10.03
C THR A 217 -17.23 5.55 8.64
N VAL A 218 -16.36 5.95 7.72
CA VAL A 218 -16.30 5.38 6.37
C VAL A 218 -15.07 4.50 6.28
N SER A 219 -15.28 3.25 5.88
CA SER A 219 -14.22 2.31 5.57
C SER A 219 -14.30 1.95 4.08
N ASN A 220 -13.13 1.78 3.45
CA ASN A 220 -13.05 1.32 2.07
C ASN A 220 -11.84 0.38 1.85
N THR A 221 -12.01 -0.56 0.93
CA THR A 221 -10.94 -1.40 0.37
C THR A 221 -11.04 -1.42 -1.14
N ALA A 222 -9.92 -1.70 -1.80
CA ALA A 222 -9.84 -1.81 -3.25
C ALA A 222 -9.29 -3.19 -3.65
N THR A 223 -9.59 -3.63 -4.87
CA THR A 223 -9.06 -4.87 -5.43
C THR A 223 -8.15 -4.60 -6.60
N ALA A 224 -6.97 -5.22 -6.62
CA ALA A 224 -6.04 -5.23 -7.74
C ALA A 224 -6.04 -6.61 -8.41
N LEU A 225 -6.11 -6.61 -9.74
CA LEU A 225 -5.87 -7.77 -10.61
C LEU A 225 -4.51 -7.57 -11.28
N TRP A 226 -3.55 -8.40 -10.91
CA TRP A 226 -2.14 -8.26 -11.31
C TRP A 226 -1.74 -9.08 -12.54
N GLY A 227 -2.74 -9.57 -13.29
CA GLY A 227 -2.55 -10.59 -14.32
C GLY A 227 -2.45 -12.02 -13.78
N TYR A 228 -2.43 -13.01 -14.68
CA TYR A 228 -2.36 -14.45 -14.36
C TYR A 228 -3.45 -15.00 -13.42
N GLY A 229 -4.57 -14.27 -13.24
CA GLY A 229 -5.63 -14.62 -12.31
C GLY A 229 -5.31 -14.30 -10.84
N LEU A 230 -4.26 -13.50 -10.59
CA LEU A 230 -3.87 -13.09 -9.25
C LEU A 230 -4.62 -11.84 -8.83
N THR A 231 -5.39 -11.95 -7.76
CA THR A 231 -6.10 -10.85 -7.13
C THR A 231 -5.51 -10.53 -5.77
N GLU A 232 -5.52 -9.26 -5.39
CA GLU A 232 -5.08 -8.78 -4.08
C GLU A 232 -6.01 -7.68 -3.60
N GLU A 233 -6.41 -7.74 -2.34
CA GLU A 233 -7.16 -6.68 -1.68
C GLU A 233 -6.19 -5.73 -0.96
N SER A 234 -6.48 -4.43 -1.00
CA SER A 234 -5.70 -3.43 -0.27
C SER A 234 -5.89 -3.58 1.25
N ASN A 235 -5.10 -2.83 2.01
CA ASN A 235 -5.49 -2.52 3.38
C ASN A 235 -6.82 -1.73 3.41
N GLU A 236 -7.47 -1.76 4.56
CA GLU A 236 -8.62 -0.91 4.86
C GLU A 236 -8.16 0.54 5.06
N ALA A 237 -8.84 1.48 4.42
CA ALA A 237 -8.68 2.91 4.62
C ALA A 237 -9.91 3.46 5.35
N VAL A 238 -9.70 4.19 6.45
CA VAL A 238 -10.78 4.66 7.32
C VAL A 238 -10.74 6.18 7.45
N VAL A 239 -11.90 6.83 7.28
CA VAL A 239 -12.11 8.25 7.54
C VAL A 239 -13.34 8.47 8.41
N GLU A 240 -13.18 9.23 9.49
CA GLU A 240 -14.28 9.65 10.36
C GLU A 240 -14.87 10.97 9.85
N VAL A 241 -16.13 10.93 9.40
CA VAL A 241 -16.84 12.11 8.88
C VAL A 241 -17.76 12.69 9.96
N GLY A 242 -17.42 13.88 10.44
CA GLY A 242 -18.21 14.63 11.41
C GLY A 242 -19.17 15.63 10.77
N SER A 243 -20.14 16.12 11.55
CA SER A 243 -20.99 17.25 11.16
C SER A 243 -20.14 18.49 10.89
N ALA A 244 -20.51 19.24 9.85
CA ALA A 244 -19.93 20.55 9.59
C ALA A 244 -20.56 21.58 10.56
N VAL A 245 -19.75 22.28 11.36
CA VAL A 245 -20.25 23.31 12.29
C VAL A 245 -20.03 24.68 11.65
N THR A 246 -21.06 25.52 11.59
CA THR A 246 -20.89 26.94 11.25
C THR A 246 -20.16 27.63 12.40
N CYS A 247 -18.90 28.00 12.19
CA CYS A 247 -18.08 28.57 13.24
C CYS A 247 -18.15 30.09 13.24
N GLU A 248 -18.56 30.65 14.37
CA GLU A 248 -18.33 32.05 14.72
C GLU A 248 -16.89 32.17 15.21
N LEU A 249 -15.97 32.52 14.31
CA LEU A 249 -14.55 32.58 14.61
C LEU A 249 -14.22 33.87 15.37
N TYR A 250 -13.26 33.76 16.29
CA TYR A 250 -12.73 34.88 17.04
C TYR A 250 -11.38 35.32 16.47
N PRO A 251 -11.05 36.63 16.47
CA PRO A 251 -9.87 37.19 15.81
C PRO A 251 -8.57 36.99 16.60
N ILE A 252 -8.33 35.76 17.05
CA ILE A 252 -7.14 35.31 17.79
C ILE A 252 -6.48 34.23 16.94
N ALA A 253 -5.20 34.40 16.59
CA ALA A 253 -4.47 33.48 15.73
C ALA A 253 -3.62 32.54 16.58
N LEU A 254 -3.93 31.24 16.52
CA LEU A 254 -3.16 30.20 17.21
C LEU A 254 -2.16 29.57 16.26
N ARG A 255 -0.87 29.53 16.62
CA ARG A 255 0.14 28.89 15.76
C ARG A 255 0.05 27.36 15.81
N ASP A 256 0.07 26.72 14.66
CA ASP A 256 0.06 25.26 14.47
C ASP A 256 1.11 24.51 15.31
N THR A 257 2.35 25.01 15.36
CA THR A 257 3.47 24.40 16.11
C THR A 257 3.26 24.41 17.61
N SER A 258 2.37 25.26 18.13
CA SER A 258 2.00 25.25 19.56
C SER A 258 0.98 24.16 19.88
N LEU A 259 0.38 23.54 18.86
CA LEU A 259 -0.55 22.41 18.98
C LEU A 259 0.12 21.05 18.73
N SER A 260 1.39 21.03 18.32
CA SER A 260 2.09 19.79 18.03
C SER A 260 2.30 18.96 19.31
N GLY A 261 1.67 17.79 19.37
CA GLY A 261 1.81 16.84 20.48
C GLY A 261 1.06 17.20 21.76
N ILE A 262 0.12 18.16 21.74
CA ILE A 262 -0.73 18.47 22.89
C ILE A 262 -2.10 17.78 22.78
N GLU A 263 -2.59 17.26 23.90
CA GLU A 263 -3.92 16.64 23.98
C GLU A 263 -4.99 17.65 24.39
N PRO A 264 -6.26 17.48 23.97
CA PRO A 264 -7.39 18.24 24.51
C PRO A 264 -7.40 18.23 26.04
N GLY A 265 -7.61 19.40 26.65
CA GLY A 265 -7.50 19.64 28.09
C GLY A 265 -6.16 20.23 28.54
N THR A 266 -5.15 20.24 27.67
CA THR A 266 -3.84 20.86 27.95
C THR A 266 -3.94 22.39 27.95
N GLU A 267 -3.35 23.04 28.95
CA GLU A 267 -3.21 24.50 28.96
C GLU A 267 -2.05 24.94 28.06
N VAL A 268 -2.38 25.76 27.05
CA VAL A 268 -1.40 26.43 26.19
C VAL A 268 -1.16 27.83 26.73
N VAL A 269 0.03 28.04 27.28
CA VAL A 269 0.45 29.34 27.77
C VAL A 269 0.89 30.20 26.59
N ASN A 270 0.37 31.42 26.50
CA ASN A 270 0.70 32.39 25.45
C ASN A 270 0.27 31.97 24.03
N ILE A 271 -1.04 31.81 23.83
CA ILE A 271 -1.65 31.59 22.51
C ILE A 271 -1.56 32.80 21.57
N LEU A 272 -1.29 34.00 22.11
CA LEU A 272 -0.97 35.20 21.33
C LEU A 272 0.50 35.16 20.85
N ASN A 273 0.80 34.23 19.97
CA ASN A 273 2.15 33.88 19.52
C ASN A 273 2.38 34.20 18.03
N GLY A 274 1.99 35.40 17.61
CA GLY A 274 2.19 35.86 16.23
C GLY A 274 3.64 35.70 15.74
N GLY A 275 3.80 35.24 14.49
CA GLY A 275 5.11 34.93 13.91
C GLY A 275 5.96 36.14 13.50
N GLU A 276 5.35 37.31 13.29
CA GLU A 276 6.02 38.50 12.73
C GLU A 276 6.35 39.56 13.79
N PRO A 277 7.50 40.27 13.67
CA PRO A 277 7.87 41.35 14.59
C PRO A 277 6.77 42.42 14.73
N GLY A 278 6.25 42.58 15.95
CA GLY A 278 5.20 43.57 16.26
C GLY A 278 3.77 43.08 16.05
N ASN A 279 3.56 41.87 15.53
CA ASN A 279 2.24 41.24 15.41
C ASN A 279 2.10 40.13 16.45
N ARG A 280 1.08 40.24 17.30
CA ARG A 280 0.91 39.41 18.50
C ARG A 280 -0.15 38.32 18.32
N GLY A 281 -0.52 38.00 17.08
CA GLY A 281 -1.55 37.00 16.79
C GLY A 281 -2.98 37.54 16.90
N TRP A 282 -3.17 38.86 16.81
CA TRP A 282 -4.50 39.44 16.62
C TRP A 282 -4.85 39.46 15.13
N LEU A 283 -6.11 39.18 14.79
CA LEU A 283 -6.60 39.17 13.41
C LEU A 283 -7.62 40.29 13.16
N THR A 284 -7.92 40.54 11.89
CA THR A 284 -9.00 41.43 11.46
C THR A 284 -9.67 40.87 10.21
N TRP A 285 -11.00 40.86 10.19
CA TRP A 285 -11.79 40.24 9.13
C TRP A 285 -11.79 41.05 7.83
N ALA A 286 -11.93 42.38 7.93
CA ALA A 286 -11.97 43.29 6.77
C ALA A 286 -10.73 44.20 6.66
N GLY A 287 -9.67 43.93 7.43
CA GLY A 287 -8.39 44.64 7.35
C GLY A 287 -8.26 45.92 8.18
N SER A 288 -9.25 46.25 9.01
CA SER A 288 -9.16 47.38 9.94
C SER A 288 -8.22 47.07 11.10
N THR A 289 -7.24 47.94 11.36
CA THR A 289 -6.29 47.83 12.50
C THR A 289 -6.76 48.58 13.75
N SER A 290 -8.01 49.07 13.76
CA SER A 290 -8.57 49.82 14.87
C SER A 290 -8.86 48.91 16.08
N SER A 291 -8.40 49.34 17.27
CA SER A 291 -8.71 48.62 18.52
C SER A 291 -10.21 48.55 18.83
N THR A 292 -11.02 49.45 18.28
CA THR A 292 -12.48 49.40 18.41
C THR A 292 -13.07 48.28 17.55
N THR A 293 -12.58 48.11 16.32
CA THR A 293 -13.02 47.02 15.44
C THR A 293 -12.69 45.67 16.08
N LEU A 294 -11.45 45.52 16.57
CA LEU A 294 -11.04 44.30 17.26
C LEU A 294 -11.90 44.02 18.51
N ALA A 295 -12.24 45.04 19.30
CA ALA A 295 -13.10 44.88 20.47
C ALA A 295 -14.54 44.46 20.11
N ASN A 296 -15.04 44.86 18.95
CA ASN A 296 -16.35 44.42 18.46
C ASN A 296 -16.28 42.95 17.99
N SER A 297 -15.23 42.58 17.26
CA SER A 297 -15.04 41.21 16.76
C SER A 297 -14.73 40.18 17.86
N LEU A 298 -14.42 40.64 19.08
CA LEU A 298 -14.26 39.79 20.26
C LEU A 298 -15.56 39.62 21.07
N GLN A 299 -16.66 40.27 20.69
CA GLN A 299 -17.95 40.08 21.36
C GLN A 299 -18.59 38.76 20.91
N GLN A 300 -19.46 38.20 21.75
CA GLN A 300 -20.30 37.05 21.39
C GLN A 300 -21.62 37.53 20.78
N PRO A 301 -22.11 36.92 19.68
CA PRO A 301 -21.44 35.95 18.80
C PRO A 301 -20.28 36.56 18.01
N GLY A 302 -19.30 35.73 17.61
CA GLY A 302 -18.19 36.16 16.75
C GLY A 302 -18.68 36.62 15.36
N ASP A 303 -17.97 37.56 14.74
CA ASP A 303 -18.40 38.28 13.52
C ASP A 303 -17.58 37.91 12.27
N SER A 304 -17.00 36.71 12.24
CA SER A 304 -16.17 36.23 11.14
C SER A 304 -16.85 36.18 9.77
N ASN A 305 -18.19 36.20 9.74
CA ASN A 305 -18.97 36.36 8.51
C ASN A 305 -18.73 37.71 7.80
N THR A 306 -18.04 38.65 8.45
CA THR A 306 -17.59 39.92 7.86
C THR A 306 -16.23 39.83 7.18
N TYR A 307 -15.66 38.62 7.07
CA TYR A 307 -14.38 38.37 6.42
C TYR A 307 -14.36 38.82 4.96
N VAL A 308 -13.21 39.35 4.55
CA VAL A 308 -12.89 39.70 3.17
C VAL A 308 -11.47 39.24 2.90
N ASN A 309 -11.31 38.32 1.96
CA ASN A 309 -10.00 37.79 1.61
C ASN A 309 -9.10 38.91 1.04
N PRO A 310 -7.88 39.10 1.59
CA PRO A 310 -6.99 40.18 1.20
C PRO A 310 -6.42 40.03 -0.21
N ASP A 311 -6.42 38.82 -0.75
CA ASP A 311 -5.96 38.51 -2.11
C ASP A 311 -7.12 38.35 -3.11
N ASN A 312 -8.33 38.09 -2.62
CA ASN A 312 -9.54 38.02 -3.43
C ASN A 312 -10.74 38.72 -2.75
N PRO A 313 -11.01 40.00 -3.05
CA PRO A 313 -12.09 40.74 -2.38
C PRO A 313 -13.51 40.21 -2.60
N ALA A 314 -13.73 39.30 -3.55
CA ALA A 314 -15.02 38.64 -3.76
C ALA A 314 -15.23 37.40 -2.87
N ASP A 315 -14.15 36.92 -2.23
CA ASP A 315 -14.19 35.83 -1.29
C ASP A 315 -14.42 36.37 0.12
N HIS A 316 -15.57 36.00 0.67
CA HIS A 316 -16.04 36.37 2.00
C HIS A 316 -16.10 35.17 2.96
N LEU A 317 -15.60 34.01 2.51
CA LEU A 317 -15.63 32.76 3.24
C LEU A 317 -14.25 32.49 3.82
N LEU A 318 -14.10 32.47 5.14
CA LEU A 318 -12.79 32.15 5.71
C LEU A 318 -12.54 30.65 5.69
N SER A 319 -11.80 30.16 4.69
CA SER A 319 -11.47 28.75 4.45
C SER A 319 -10.01 28.42 4.81
N VAL A 320 -9.71 27.12 4.96
CA VAL A 320 -8.31 26.65 5.05
C VAL A 320 -7.58 27.01 3.75
N GLY A 321 -6.39 27.60 3.88
CA GLY A 321 -5.57 28.12 2.79
C GLY A 321 -5.66 29.64 2.61
N ASP A 322 -6.69 30.28 3.16
CA ASP A 322 -6.88 31.72 3.03
C ASP A 322 -5.93 32.53 3.92
N TRP A 323 -5.65 33.76 3.50
CA TRP A 323 -4.82 34.70 4.25
C TRP A 323 -5.68 35.65 5.07
N VAL A 324 -5.43 35.78 6.37
CA VAL A 324 -6.09 36.77 7.23
C VAL A 324 -5.10 37.84 7.63
N LYS A 325 -5.49 39.11 7.54
CA LYS A 325 -4.65 40.22 7.99
C LYS A 325 -4.54 40.24 9.51
N GLY A 326 -3.34 40.49 10.01
CA GLY A 326 -3.13 40.67 11.44
C GLY A 326 -3.23 42.13 11.88
N VAL A 327 -3.43 42.32 13.19
CA VAL A 327 -3.47 43.65 13.82
C VAL A 327 -2.17 43.88 14.60
N PRO A 328 -1.29 44.77 14.14
CA PRO A 328 -0.02 45.04 14.82
C PRO A 328 -0.21 45.81 16.13
N GLY A 329 0.80 45.75 17.00
CA GLY A 329 0.88 46.57 18.21
C GLY A 329 0.28 45.93 19.47
N VAL A 330 0.17 46.74 20.52
CA VAL A 330 -0.38 46.32 21.82
C VAL A 330 -1.85 46.75 21.90
N ASN A 331 -2.76 45.81 21.65
CA ASN A 331 -4.20 46.02 21.77
C ASN A 331 -4.65 45.91 23.23
N ASN A 332 -4.50 46.99 24.01
CA ASN A 332 -4.82 47.05 25.45
C ASN A 332 -5.85 48.14 25.82
N SER A 333 -6.75 48.47 24.88
CA SER A 333 -7.84 49.41 25.19
C SER A 333 -8.77 48.83 26.25
N SER A 334 -9.51 49.69 26.97
CA SER A 334 -10.50 49.24 27.96
C SER A 334 -11.62 48.39 27.32
N ALA A 335 -11.94 48.64 26.05
CA ALA A 335 -12.92 47.87 25.30
C ALA A 335 -12.43 46.45 24.99
N VAL A 336 -11.18 46.28 24.53
CA VAL A 336 -10.60 44.95 24.28
C VAL A 336 -10.48 44.17 25.58
N ARG A 337 -10.07 44.80 26.69
CA ARG A 337 -10.01 44.13 28.00
C ARG A 337 -11.37 43.60 28.45
N ARG A 338 -12.43 44.40 28.31
CA ARG A 338 -13.79 43.98 28.64
C ARG A 338 -14.25 42.80 27.78
N ALA A 339 -14.04 42.87 26.46
CA ALA A 339 -14.41 41.77 25.58
C ALA A 339 -13.65 40.49 25.94
N MET A 340 -12.35 40.59 26.25
CA MET A 340 -11.55 39.44 26.69
C MET A 340 -12.01 38.87 28.03
N ASP A 341 -12.39 39.72 29.00
CA ASP A 341 -12.97 39.28 30.28
C ASP A 341 -14.26 38.45 30.05
N ASP A 342 -15.10 38.85 29.10
CA ASP A 342 -16.34 38.13 28.74
C ASP A 342 -16.07 36.77 28.07
N LEU A 343 -14.89 36.57 27.46
CA LEU A 343 -14.48 35.30 26.84
C LEU A 343 -13.77 34.34 27.82
N VAL A 344 -13.37 34.79 29.01
CA VAL A 344 -12.69 33.91 29.98
C VAL A 344 -13.62 32.76 30.39
N GLY A 345 -13.16 31.53 30.20
CA GLY A 345 -13.89 30.30 30.51
C GLY A 345 -14.94 29.89 29.48
N VAL A 346 -15.19 30.69 28.45
CA VAL A 346 -16.13 30.35 27.36
C VAL A 346 -15.38 29.63 26.24
N PRO A 347 -15.89 28.48 25.75
CA PRO A 347 -15.35 27.85 24.54
C PRO A 347 -15.57 28.76 23.34
N ILE A 348 -14.48 29.09 22.65
CA ILE A 348 -14.48 29.88 21.42
C ILE A 348 -13.68 29.15 20.34
N VAL A 349 -14.04 29.37 19.09
CA VAL A 349 -13.30 28.81 17.94
C VAL A 349 -12.37 29.88 17.37
N VAL A 350 -11.11 29.51 17.17
CA VAL A 350 -10.05 30.42 16.70
C VAL A 350 -9.34 29.83 15.47
N PRO A 351 -8.93 30.65 14.49
CA PRO A 351 -8.11 30.19 13.38
C PRO A 351 -6.73 29.69 13.84
N VAL A 352 -6.30 28.57 13.27
CA VAL A 352 -4.93 28.04 13.38
C VAL A 352 -4.15 28.43 12.14
N TRP A 353 -2.92 28.92 12.28
CA TRP A 353 -2.07 29.34 11.16
C TRP A 353 -0.73 28.60 11.11
N ASP A 354 -0.20 28.46 9.90
CA ASP A 354 1.07 27.77 9.64
C ASP A 354 2.12 28.62 8.90
N GLN A 355 1.69 29.65 8.17
CA GLN A 355 2.57 30.56 7.41
C GLN A 355 2.25 32.02 7.69
N THR A 356 3.29 32.86 7.61
CA THR A 356 3.20 34.32 7.66
C THR A 356 3.67 34.95 6.36
N SER A 357 3.15 36.15 6.07
CA SER A 357 3.59 36.96 4.93
C SER A 357 3.44 38.45 5.25
N GLY A 358 4.36 39.28 4.77
CA GLY A 358 4.39 40.72 5.02
C GLY A 358 4.81 41.09 6.44
N GLU A 359 5.01 42.40 6.68
CA GLU A 359 5.49 42.93 7.96
C GLU A 359 4.60 44.07 8.48
N GLY A 360 4.66 44.33 9.79
CA GLY A 360 3.95 45.45 10.42
C GLY A 360 2.42 45.38 10.21
N SER A 361 1.83 46.45 9.65
CA SER A 361 0.39 46.50 9.31
C SER A 361 0.02 45.70 8.06
N GLY A 362 1.01 45.18 7.33
CA GLY A 362 0.81 44.30 6.18
C GLY A 362 0.94 42.81 6.50
N ALA A 363 1.23 42.45 7.75
CA ALA A 363 1.40 41.06 8.17
C ALA A 363 0.09 40.26 8.02
N ARG A 364 0.20 39.06 7.47
CA ARG A 364 -0.90 38.12 7.20
C ARG A 364 -0.55 36.73 7.70
N TYR A 365 -1.58 35.96 8.01
CA TYR A 365 -1.50 34.59 8.51
C TYR A 365 -2.30 33.67 7.60
N ARG A 366 -1.69 32.60 7.10
CA ARG A 366 -2.39 31.59 6.31
C ARG A 366 -3.12 30.63 7.24
N VAL A 367 -4.43 30.48 7.06
CA VAL A 367 -5.25 29.54 7.84
C VAL A 367 -4.91 28.11 7.45
N ALA A 368 -4.57 27.29 8.45
CA ALA A 368 -4.28 25.86 8.31
C ALA A 368 -5.37 24.98 8.93
N GLY A 369 -6.26 25.55 9.75
CA GLY A 369 -7.36 24.87 10.42
C GLY A 369 -8.02 25.76 11.47
N TYR A 370 -8.85 25.18 12.33
CA TYR A 370 -9.51 25.87 13.44
C TYR A 370 -9.44 25.04 14.70
N ALA A 371 -9.38 25.70 15.85
CA ALA A 371 -9.31 25.05 17.16
C ALA A 371 -10.34 25.63 18.12
N GLU A 372 -10.95 24.78 18.95
CA GLU A 372 -11.70 25.24 20.11
C GLU A 372 -10.75 25.46 21.27
N VAL A 373 -10.85 26.63 21.89
CA VAL A 373 -10.08 26.99 23.08
C VAL A 373 -10.97 27.63 24.13
N ALA A 374 -10.62 27.49 25.40
CA ALA A 374 -11.24 28.24 26.48
C ALA A 374 -10.18 29.11 27.17
N ILE A 375 -10.31 30.43 27.08
CA ILE A 375 -9.34 31.37 27.64
C ILE A 375 -9.33 31.22 29.17
N THR A 376 -8.15 30.97 29.75
CA THR A 376 -7.98 30.84 31.22
C THR A 376 -7.57 32.15 31.86
N SER A 377 -6.71 32.92 31.18
CA SER A 377 -6.21 34.21 31.67
C SER A 377 -5.60 35.03 30.54
N PHE A 378 -5.49 36.34 30.74
CA PHE A 378 -4.78 37.21 29.80
C PHE A 378 -4.07 38.38 30.50
N SER A 379 -3.04 38.90 29.84
CA SER A 379 -2.28 40.09 30.20
C SER A 379 -1.88 40.83 28.93
N LEU A 380 -2.77 41.70 28.43
CA LEU A 380 -2.59 42.47 27.20
C LEU A 380 -1.36 43.40 27.19
N PRO A 381 -0.98 44.09 28.30
CA PRO A 381 0.26 44.88 28.33
C PRO A 381 1.52 44.07 27.99
N HIS A 382 1.52 42.79 28.37
CA HIS A 382 2.61 41.85 28.11
C HIS A 382 2.36 40.99 26.87
N GLY A 383 1.23 41.19 26.17
CA GLY A 383 0.85 40.43 24.99
C GLY A 383 0.65 38.94 25.24
N ARG A 384 0.11 38.55 26.40
CA ARG A 384 -0.10 37.15 26.78
C ARG A 384 -1.58 36.81 26.90
N VAL A 385 -1.99 35.69 26.33
CA VAL A 385 -3.28 35.03 26.58
C VAL A 385 -2.97 33.55 26.80
N SER A 386 -3.55 32.94 27.82
CA SER A 386 -3.47 31.49 28.05
C SER A 386 -4.85 30.90 27.85
N ALA A 387 -4.90 29.68 27.31
CA ALA A 387 -6.16 28.98 27.09
C ALA A 387 -5.98 27.46 27.23
N ILE A 388 -7.05 26.78 27.62
CA ILE A 388 -7.13 25.32 27.51
C ILE A 388 -7.49 24.99 26.07
N TYR A 389 -6.66 24.18 25.42
CA TYR A 389 -6.94 23.63 24.09
C TYR A 389 -7.98 22.52 24.22
N ARG A 390 -9.06 22.57 23.43
CA ARG A 390 -10.17 21.61 23.49
C ARG A 390 -10.25 20.68 22.27
N GLY A 391 -9.36 20.87 21.29
CA GLY A 391 -9.28 20.06 20.08
C GLY A 391 -9.39 20.92 18.81
N MET A 392 -9.02 20.32 17.68
CA MET A 392 -9.31 20.89 16.37
C MET A 392 -10.81 20.82 16.11
N VAL A 393 -11.34 21.84 15.43
CA VAL A 393 -12.75 21.91 15.02
C VAL A 393 -12.80 22.03 13.51
N ASN A 394 -13.75 21.31 12.91
CA ASN A 394 -14.03 21.44 11.49
C ASN A 394 -15.14 22.47 11.28
N CYS A 395 -14.73 23.64 10.81
CA CYS A 395 -15.61 24.76 10.52
C CYS A 395 -15.97 24.81 9.04
N VAL A 396 -17.24 25.06 8.76
CA VAL A 396 -17.70 25.61 7.47
C VAL A 396 -18.18 27.04 7.74
N GLN A 397 -17.92 27.99 6.85
CA GLN A 397 -18.41 29.37 7.00
C GLN A 397 -19.54 29.69 6.03
#